data_AF-A0A534VE44-F1
#
_entry.id   AF-A0A534VE44-F1
#
_cell.length_a   1.000
_cell.length_b   1.000
_cell.length_c   1.000
_cell.angle_alpha   90.00
_cell.angle_beta   90.00
_cell.angle_gamma   90.00
#
_symmetry.space_group_name_H-M   'P 1'
#
loop_
_entity.id
_entity.type
_entity.pdbx_description
1 polymer ?
#
loop_
_entity_poly.entity_id
_entity_poly.type
_entity_poly.pdbx_seq_one_letter_code
_entity_poly.pdbx_strand_id
1 'polypeptide(L)'
;MKMPFVRRFLLSSVGSAAIVGLLFDVTSLFSVSYDELRSAAVKQCQAIDPAEYQSGLFFNPDGYRSYYVRSECFQRTAVQFRDEALCTEVRQRFSLLSSSWGYSRTRCRELVEQGAAADRTTLEEIKRLYIKGAVTLRNFLVERNGNGRDFDIIPFFAGDYAHGYVLRFEIVQTDTGKETALLHSSGYYVDGNSNLRVFLRQDEIRKRFPDFALDRPYTVRATLILDVGSGDQSGHWSDTFIERVFPIRERAQSVTREIRF
;
A
#
# COMPACT_ATOMS: atom_id res chain seq x y z
N MET A 1 76.24 34.29 -6.94
CA MET A 1 76.57 35.26 -5.87
C MET A 1 75.31 35.46 -5.03
N LYS A 2 75.39 35.21 -3.72
CA LYS A 2 74.54 35.72 -2.62
C LYS A 2 73.00 35.76 -2.80
N MET A 3 72.31 34.88 -2.04
CA MET A 3 71.04 35.17 -1.34
C MET A 3 71.08 36.57 -0.69
N PRO A 4 69.96 37.29 -0.34
CA PRO A 4 68.89 36.72 0.51
C PRO A 4 67.51 37.44 0.58
N PHE A 5 66.64 36.93 1.47
CA PHE A 5 65.72 37.69 2.37
C PHE A 5 64.44 38.33 1.74
N VAL A 6 63.25 38.38 2.37
CA VAL A 6 62.75 37.93 3.68
C VAL A 6 61.23 38.20 3.81
N ARG A 7 60.54 37.41 4.67
CA ARG A 7 59.34 37.74 5.49
C ARG A 7 57.98 38.01 4.80
N ARG A 8 56.80 37.77 5.39
CA ARG A 8 56.26 37.02 6.56
C ARG A 8 54.75 37.34 6.56
N PHE A 9 53.89 36.41 7.04
CA PHE A 9 52.57 36.64 7.69
C PHE A 9 51.43 37.21 6.79
N LEU A 10 50.20 36.68 6.76
CA LEU A 10 49.26 36.37 7.85
C LEU A 10 48.05 35.55 7.34
N LEU A 11 47.40 34.90 8.32
CA LEU A 11 46.17 34.09 8.28
C LEU A 11 44.92 34.76 7.69
N SER A 12 44.03 33.95 7.09
CA SER A 12 42.56 33.99 7.27
C SER A 12 41.95 32.82 6.47
N SER A 13 41.48 31.79 7.15
CA SER A 13 40.09 31.55 7.60
C SER A 13 39.36 30.59 6.64
N VAL A 14 39.20 29.33 7.09
CA VAL A 14 37.90 28.72 7.41
C VAL A 14 37.03 28.45 6.17
N GLY A 15 36.92 27.16 5.84
CA GLY A 15 35.98 26.63 4.87
C GLY A 15 35.90 25.11 4.99
N SER A 16 35.58 24.61 6.18
CA SER A 16 35.19 23.21 6.38
C SER A 16 33.95 22.93 5.54
N ALA A 17 34.13 22.29 4.39
CA ALA A 17 33.04 21.66 3.67
C ALA A 17 32.58 20.44 4.48
N ALA A 18 31.62 20.68 5.37
CA ALA A 18 30.85 19.61 6.00
C ALA A 18 30.05 18.94 4.88
N ILE A 19 30.48 17.74 4.49
CA ILE A 19 29.70 16.80 3.70
C ILE A 19 28.57 16.34 4.62
N VAL A 20 27.47 17.08 4.63
CA VAL A 20 26.20 16.62 5.19
C VAL A 20 25.75 15.52 4.25
N GLY A 21 26.08 14.28 4.62
CA GLY A 21 25.41 13.10 4.12
C GLY A 21 23.95 13.21 4.52
N LEU A 22 23.13 13.74 3.60
CA LEU A 22 21.71 13.48 3.57
C LEU A 22 21.56 11.98 3.35
N LEU A 23 21.47 11.28 4.47
CA LEU A 23 20.87 9.97 4.56
C LEU A 23 19.52 10.10 3.86
N PHE A 24 19.45 9.54 2.65
CA PHE A 24 18.18 9.20 2.04
C PHE A 24 17.51 8.22 3.00
N ASP A 25 16.62 8.78 3.80
CA ASP A 25 15.63 8.03 4.56
C ASP A 25 14.97 7.11 3.54
N VAL A 26 15.25 5.82 3.69
CA VAL A 26 14.67 4.79 2.86
C VAL A 26 13.18 4.91 3.10
N THR A 27 12.50 5.46 2.10
CA THR A 27 11.05 5.59 2.06
C THR A 27 10.47 4.23 2.38
N SER A 28 10.03 4.07 3.63
CA SER A 28 8.95 3.17 3.95
C SER A 28 7.82 3.62 3.05
N LEU A 29 7.60 2.89 1.95
CA LEU A 29 6.40 3.01 1.14
C LEU A 29 5.25 2.56 2.03
N PHE A 30 4.83 3.44 2.94
CA PHE A 30 3.55 3.32 3.60
C PHE A 30 2.54 3.45 2.47
N SER A 31 2.01 2.32 2.03
CA SER A 31 0.76 2.30 1.29
C SER A 31 -0.24 3.05 2.16
N VAL A 32 -0.57 4.29 1.80
CA VAL A 32 -1.57 5.07 2.53
C VAL A 32 -2.84 4.23 2.56
N SER A 33 -3.31 3.93 3.76
CA SER A 33 -4.43 3.01 3.94
C SER A 33 -5.70 3.60 3.34
N TYR A 34 -6.63 2.74 2.94
CA TYR A 34 -7.95 3.15 2.43
C TYR A 34 -8.62 4.16 3.37
N ASP A 35 -8.56 3.93 4.68
CA ASP A 35 -9.19 4.79 5.69
C ASP A 35 -8.53 6.18 5.79
N GLU A 36 -7.21 6.25 5.65
CA GLU A 36 -6.48 7.52 5.62
C GLU A 36 -6.85 8.34 4.38
N LEU A 37 -6.86 7.71 3.19
CA LEU A 37 -7.26 8.37 1.94
C LEU A 37 -8.70 8.84 1.99
N ARG A 38 -9.62 7.97 2.42
CA ARG A 38 -11.03 8.30 2.59
C ARG A 38 -11.22 9.45 3.57
N SER A 39 -10.58 9.37 4.74
CA SER A 39 -10.70 10.40 5.78
C SER A 39 -10.14 11.75 5.32
N ALA A 40 -9.03 11.76 4.59
CA ALA A 40 -8.46 12.98 4.03
C ALA A 40 -9.41 13.61 2.98
N ALA A 41 -9.97 12.81 2.08
CA ALA A 41 -10.93 13.28 1.07
C ALA A 41 -12.22 13.83 1.72
N VAL A 42 -12.73 13.17 2.76
CA VAL A 42 -13.89 13.65 3.52
C VAL A 42 -13.58 14.98 4.21
N LYS A 43 -12.43 15.09 4.88
CA LYS A 43 -12.00 16.35 5.51
C LYS A 43 -11.88 17.49 4.50
N GLN A 44 -11.36 17.21 3.30
CA GLN A 44 -11.29 18.19 2.22
C GLN A 44 -12.69 18.69 1.82
N CYS A 45 -13.66 17.79 1.67
CA CYS A 45 -15.04 18.19 1.36
C CYS A 45 -15.71 18.98 2.50
N GLN A 46 -15.40 18.63 3.76
CA GLN A 46 -15.93 19.33 4.94
C GLN A 46 -15.36 20.74 5.10
N ALA A 47 -14.11 20.96 4.69
CA ALA A 47 -13.44 22.25 4.75
C ALA A 47 -14.00 23.29 3.76
N ILE A 48 -14.82 22.87 2.79
CA ILE A 48 -15.52 23.79 1.89
C ILE A 48 -16.60 24.51 2.70
N ASP A 49 -16.34 25.75 3.11
CA ASP A 49 -17.30 26.57 3.83
C ASP A 49 -18.53 26.81 2.93
N PRO A 50 -19.74 26.39 3.35
CA PRO A 50 -20.97 26.67 2.61
C PRO A 50 -21.24 28.16 2.35
N ALA A 51 -20.62 29.07 3.12
CA ALA A 51 -20.74 30.51 2.98
C ALA A 51 -19.63 31.16 2.13
N GLU A 52 -18.49 30.47 1.93
CA GLU A 52 -17.30 31.04 1.28
C GLU A 52 -17.33 30.77 -0.23
N TYR A 53 -17.97 31.63 -1.02
CA TYR A 53 -17.65 32.00 -2.42
C TYR A 53 -18.66 33.06 -2.87
N GLN A 54 -18.21 34.32 -2.95
CA GLN A 54 -18.94 35.42 -3.58
C GLN A 54 -18.80 35.29 -5.11
N SER A 55 -19.88 34.90 -5.79
CA SER A 55 -20.08 35.38 -7.15
C SER A 55 -21.13 36.48 -7.07
N GLY A 56 -20.69 37.74 -6.97
CA GLY A 56 -21.51 38.95 -7.00
C GLY A 56 -22.18 39.16 -8.37
N LEU A 57 -22.94 38.17 -8.83
CA LEU A 57 -23.89 38.29 -9.93
C LEU A 57 -25.25 38.52 -9.28
N PHE A 58 -25.93 39.59 -9.70
CA PHE A 58 -27.18 40.15 -9.17
C PHE A 58 -28.36 39.16 -8.99
N PHE A 59 -28.20 37.88 -9.35
CA PHE A 59 -29.21 36.83 -9.34
C PHE A 59 -28.79 35.54 -8.62
N ASN A 60 -27.61 35.49 -7.98
CA ASN A 60 -27.17 34.34 -7.20
C ASN A 60 -26.89 34.78 -5.74
N PRO A 61 -27.63 34.27 -4.74
CA PRO A 61 -27.38 34.63 -3.34
C PRO A 61 -25.95 34.27 -2.92
N ASP A 62 -25.36 34.99 -1.98
CA ASP A 62 -24.03 34.67 -1.45
C ASP A 62 -23.98 33.24 -0.87
N GLY A 63 -22.87 32.52 -1.05
CA GLY A 63 -22.66 31.12 -0.58
C GLY A 63 -23.26 30.02 -1.48
N TYR A 64 -23.99 30.36 -2.54
CA TYR A 64 -24.70 29.36 -3.36
C TYR A 64 -23.78 28.39 -4.12
N ARG A 65 -22.64 28.88 -4.63
CA ARG A 65 -21.70 28.05 -5.40
C ARG A 65 -20.97 27.07 -4.48
N SER A 66 -20.63 27.47 -3.26
CA SER A 66 -19.90 26.64 -2.29
C SER A 66 -20.69 25.41 -1.86
N TYR A 67 -22.00 25.57 -1.64
CA TYR A 67 -22.89 24.45 -1.33
C TYR A 67 -22.92 23.39 -2.44
N TYR A 68 -22.94 23.82 -3.70
CA TYR A 68 -22.91 22.92 -4.84
C TYR A 68 -21.55 22.21 -4.96
N VAL A 69 -20.45 22.96 -4.85
CA VAL A 69 -19.10 22.41 -4.89
C VAL A 69 -18.88 21.40 -3.75
N ARG A 70 -19.45 21.66 -2.57
CA ARG A 70 -19.45 20.71 -1.45
C ARG A 70 -20.24 19.45 -1.75
N SER A 71 -21.46 19.57 -2.29
CA SER A 71 -22.29 18.42 -2.70
C SER A 71 -21.63 17.57 -3.80
N GLU A 72 -21.01 18.23 -4.78
CA GLU A 72 -20.21 17.59 -5.83
C GLU A 72 -19.00 16.86 -5.24
N CYS A 73 -18.26 17.50 -4.33
CA CYS A 73 -17.14 16.88 -3.64
C CYS A 73 -17.57 15.60 -2.91
N PHE A 74 -18.64 15.66 -2.11
CA PHE A 74 -19.15 14.47 -1.43
C PHE A 74 -19.65 13.38 -2.37
N GLN A 75 -20.33 13.73 -3.46
CA GLN A 75 -20.76 12.72 -4.44
C GLN A 75 -19.56 12.04 -5.08
N ARG A 76 -18.54 12.81 -5.50
CA ARG A 76 -17.32 12.27 -6.08
C ARG A 76 -16.59 11.36 -5.09
N THR A 77 -16.44 11.79 -3.84
CA THR A 77 -15.80 10.98 -2.78
C THR A 77 -16.61 9.74 -2.45
N ALA A 78 -17.95 9.85 -2.35
CA ALA A 78 -18.84 8.71 -2.16
C ALA A 78 -18.66 7.67 -3.26
N VAL A 79 -18.67 8.12 -4.52
CA VAL A 79 -18.45 7.24 -5.68
C VAL A 79 -17.05 6.66 -5.62
N GLN A 80 -15.99 7.47 -5.47
CA GLN A 80 -14.61 7.00 -5.48
C GLN A 80 -14.32 5.93 -4.42
N PHE A 81 -14.87 6.06 -3.21
CA PHE A 81 -14.67 5.11 -2.11
C PHE A 81 -15.82 4.10 -1.96
N ARG A 82 -16.79 4.11 -2.88
CA ARG A 82 -18.02 3.29 -2.80
C ARG A 82 -18.74 3.42 -1.44
N ASP A 83 -18.68 4.60 -0.85
CA ASP A 83 -19.22 4.88 0.47
C ASP A 83 -20.57 5.59 0.36
N GLU A 84 -21.63 4.79 0.46
CA GLU A 84 -23.01 5.28 0.39
C GLU A 84 -23.36 6.25 1.53
N ALA A 85 -22.71 6.15 2.70
CA ALA A 85 -23.01 7.01 3.84
C ALA A 85 -22.74 8.48 3.52
N LEU A 86 -21.72 8.75 2.68
CA LEU A 86 -21.38 10.11 2.22
C LEU A 86 -22.45 10.71 1.29
N CYS A 87 -23.30 9.89 0.66
CA CYS A 87 -24.41 10.40 -0.15
C CYS A 87 -25.44 11.18 0.68
N THR A 88 -25.45 11.05 2.01
CA THR A 88 -26.31 11.86 2.89
C THR A 88 -25.97 13.36 2.86
N GLU A 89 -24.71 13.70 2.58
CA GLU A 89 -24.23 15.08 2.47
C GLU A 89 -24.53 15.69 1.10
N VAL A 90 -24.88 14.88 0.09
CA VAL A 90 -25.26 15.33 -1.25
C VAL A 90 -26.69 15.86 -1.22
N ARG A 91 -26.89 17.08 -1.71
CA ARG A 91 -28.22 17.72 -1.69
C ARG A 91 -28.64 18.12 -3.09
N GLN A 92 -29.83 17.68 -3.50
CA GLN A 92 -30.43 18.00 -4.80
C GLN A 92 -31.07 19.38 -4.75
N ARG A 93 -30.96 20.13 -5.85
CA ARG A 93 -31.70 21.38 -6.03
C ARG A 93 -32.77 21.23 -7.11
N PHE A 94 -34.00 21.63 -6.76
CA PHE A 94 -35.02 21.97 -7.72
C PHE A 94 -34.88 23.46 -8.07
N SER A 95 -34.55 23.78 -9.31
CA SER A 95 -34.53 25.15 -9.83
C SER A 95 -35.39 25.19 -11.08
N LEU A 96 -36.29 26.16 -11.17
CA LEU A 96 -37.21 26.34 -12.29
C LEU A 96 -36.50 26.72 -13.61
N LEU A 97 -35.25 27.22 -13.52
CA LEU A 97 -34.47 27.73 -14.67
C LEU A 97 -33.08 27.08 -14.81
N SER A 98 -32.64 26.27 -13.85
CA SER A 98 -31.32 25.64 -13.83
C SER A 98 -31.35 24.31 -13.08
N SER A 99 -32.01 23.32 -13.64
CA SER A 99 -31.99 21.94 -13.16
C SER A 99 -30.56 21.50 -12.79
N SER A 100 -30.36 21.12 -11.52
CA SER A 100 -29.12 20.49 -11.05
C SER A 100 -29.07 19.06 -11.60
N TRP A 101 -28.76 18.92 -12.88
CA TRP A 101 -28.64 17.61 -13.52
C TRP A 101 -27.41 16.91 -12.94
N GLY A 102 -27.63 15.91 -12.08
CA GLY A 102 -26.59 14.95 -11.72
C GLY A 102 -26.20 14.84 -10.24
N TYR A 103 -26.67 15.73 -9.36
CA TYR A 103 -26.36 15.67 -7.93
C TYR A 103 -27.63 15.52 -7.10
N SER A 104 -27.86 14.29 -6.63
CA SER A 104 -28.92 13.98 -5.67
C SER A 104 -28.48 12.80 -4.81
N ARG A 105 -29.10 12.63 -3.64
CA ARG A 105 -28.83 11.46 -2.80
C ARG A 105 -29.08 10.17 -3.55
N THR A 106 -30.21 10.09 -4.25
CA THR A 106 -30.60 8.92 -5.06
C THR A 106 -29.58 8.65 -6.15
N ARG A 107 -29.19 9.69 -6.91
CA ARG A 107 -28.22 9.53 -8.00
C ARG A 107 -26.84 9.12 -7.47
N CYS A 108 -26.40 9.69 -6.35
CA CYS A 108 -25.16 9.32 -5.68
C CYS A 108 -25.16 7.83 -5.29
N ARG A 109 -26.26 7.34 -4.70
CA ARG A 109 -26.42 5.93 -4.33
C ARG A 109 -26.36 5.02 -5.55
N GLU A 110 -27.09 5.36 -6.62
CA GLU A 110 -27.05 4.60 -7.88
C GLU A 110 -25.63 4.51 -8.44
N LEU A 111 -24.88 5.61 -8.43
CA LEU A 111 -23.50 5.65 -8.94
C LEU A 111 -22.56 4.80 -8.07
N VAL A 112 -22.72 4.86 -6.74
CA VAL A 112 -21.97 4.02 -5.79
C VAL A 112 -22.26 2.55 -6.05
N GLU A 113 -23.53 2.18 -6.19
CA GLU A 113 -23.95 0.79 -6.45
C GLU A 113 -23.42 0.28 -7.79
N GLN A 114 -23.54 1.08 -8.85
CA GLN A 114 -23.00 0.75 -10.18
C GLN A 114 -21.48 0.56 -10.14
N GLY A 115 -20.76 1.45 -9.47
CA GLY A 115 -19.32 1.33 -9.27
C GLY A 115 -18.95 0.07 -8.49
N ALA A 116 -19.65 -0.23 -7.39
CA ALA A 116 -19.40 -1.43 -6.59
C ALA A 116 -19.70 -2.73 -7.35
N ALA A 117 -20.71 -2.73 -8.24
CA ALA A 117 -21.02 -3.86 -9.11
C ALA A 117 -19.94 -4.07 -10.18
N ALA A 118 -19.42 -2.99 -10.77
CA ALA A 118 -18.30 -3.05 -11.70
C ALA A 118 -17.03 -3.57 -11.01
N ASP A 119 -16.69 -3.02 -9.84
CA ASP A 119 -15.54 -3.46 -9.04
C ASP A 119 -15.62 -4.95 -8.67
N ARG A 120 -16.81 -5.42 -8.30
CA ARG A 120 -17.05 -6.85 -8.03
C ARG A 120 -16.78 -7.70 -9.28
N THR A 121 -17.25 -7.25 -10.44
CA THR A 121 -17.02 -7.96 -11.71
C THR A 121 -15.52 -8.06 -12.01
N THR A 122 -14.77 -6.99 -11.77
CA THR A 122 -13.30 -6.98 -11.91
C THR A 122 -12.63 -7.97 -10.96
N LEU A 123 -12.99 -7.97 -9.67
CA LEU A 123 -12.42 -8.92 -8.70
C LEU A 123 -12.77 -10.38 -9.00
N GLU A 124 -14.00 -10.66 -9.46
CA GLU A 124 -14.40 -12.01 -9.89
C GLU A 124 -13.63 -12.46 -11.14
N GLU A 125 -13.33 -11.55 -12.06
CA GLU A 125 -12.47 -11.86 -13.21
C GLU A 125 -11.04 -12.18 -12.78
N ILE A 126 -10.46 -11.39 -11.87
CA ILE A 126 -9.14 -11.68 -11.26
C ILE A 126 -9.17 -13.06 -10.58
N LYS A 127 -10.20 -13.34 -9.79
CA LYS A 127 -10.41 -14.65 -9.14
C LYS A 127 -10.46 -15.78 -10.15
N ARG A 128 -11.21 -15.62 -11.25
CA ARG A 128 -11.32 -16.61 -12.32
C ARG A 128 -9.98 -16.90 -12.98
N LEU A 129 -9.21 -15.85 -13.29
CA LEU A 129 -7.87 -15.97 -13.86
C LEU A 129 -6.89 -16.64 -12.89
N TYR A 130 -6.94 -16.28 -11.61
CA TYR A 130 -6.18 -16.92 -10.56
C TYR A 130 -6.49 -18.42 -10.46
N ILE A 131 -7.76 -18.82 -10.35
CA ILE A 131 -8.14 -20.24 -10.25
C ILE A 131 -7.63 -21.05 -11.45
N LYS A 132 -7.59 -20.45 -12.64
CA LYS A 132 -7.16 -21.14 -13.87
C LYS A 132 -5.65 -21.43 -13.90
N GLY A 133 -4.82 -20.59 -13.32
CA GLY A 133 -3.36 -20.66 -13.54
C GLY A 133 -2.50 -20.05 -12.45
N ALA A 134 -3.00 -19.95 -11.21
CA ALA A 134 -2.33 -19.33 -10.08
C ALA A 134 -0.85 -19.70 -10.01
N VAL A 135 0.00 -18.70 -9.75
CA VAL A 135 1.37 -18.98 -9.32
C VAL A 135 1.29 -19.68 -7.98
N THR A 136 1.97 -20.82 -7.89
CA THR A 136 2.03 -21.67 -6.72
C THR A 136 3.42 -21.63 -6.11
N LEU A 137 3.49 -21.46 -4.79
CA LEU A 137 4.73 -21.62 -4.04
C LEU A 137 4.93 -23.12 -3.82
N ARG A 138 5.91 -23.71 -4.51
CA ARG A 138 6.17 -25.16 -4.45
C ARG A 138 7.05 -25.53 -3.28
N ASN A 139 8.10 -24.74 -3.07
CA ASN A 139 9.09 -24.98 -2.05
C ASN A 139 9.89 -23.69 -1.81
N PHE A 140 10.81 -23.74 -0.87
CA PHE A 140 11.86 -22.76 -0.71
C PHE A 140 13.07 -23.43 -0.07
N LEU A 141 14.25 -22.84 -0.27
CA LEU A 141 15.47 -23.22 0.44
C LEU A 141 16.07 -21.99 1.10
N VAL A 142 16.96 -22.22 2.08
CA VAL A 142 17.72 -21.16 2.73
C VAL A 142 19.19 -21.49 2.59
N GLU A 143 19.95 -20.54 2.07
CA GLU A 143 21.39 -20.63 1.91
C GLU A 143 22.07 -19.56 2.75
N ARG A 144 23.26 -19.84 3.26
CA ARG A 144 24.15 -18.77 3.70
C ARG A 144 24.60 -17.98 2.49
N ASN A 145 24.49 -16.66 2.58
CA ASN A 145 24.93 -15.80 1.50
C ASN A 145 26.48 -15.76 1.42
N GLY A 146 27.01 -15.07 0.42
CA GLY A 146 28.47 -14.98 0.19
C GLY A 146 29.30 -14.36 1.33
N ASN A 147 28.70 -13.76 2.35
CA ASN A 147 29.41 -13.25 3.53
C ASN A 147 29.48 -14.26 4.69
N GLY A 148 28.78 -15.39 4.59
CA GLY A 148 28.80 -16.49 5.56
C GLY A 148 28.05 -16.23 6.88
N ARG A 149 27.53 -15.01 7.09
CA ARG A 149 26.80 -14.59 8.29
C ARG A 149 25.30 -14.48 8.07
N ASP A 150 24.90 -13.96 6.91
CA ASP A 150 23.52 -13.67 6.58
C ASP A 150 22.95 -14.73 5.62
N PHE A 151 21.64 -14.67 5.33
CA PHE A 151 20.95 -15.74 4.60
C PHE A 151 20.22 -15.21 3.37
N ASP A 152 20.10 -16.05 2.36
CA ASP A 152 19.19 -15.87 1.24
C ASP A 152 18.09 -16.94 1.32
N ILE A 153 16.82 -16.54 1.36
CA ILE A 153 15.71 -17.44 1.10
C ILE A 153 15.41 -17.44 -0.39
N ILE A 154 15.41 -18.62 -1.00
CA ILE A 154 15.18 -18.83 -2.43
C ILE A 154 13.88 -19.62 -2.60
N PRO A 155 12.74 -18.94 -2.85
CA PRO A 155 11.48 -19.59 -3.15
C PRO A 155 11.46 -20.19 -4.56
N PHE A 156 10.71 -21.28 -4.72
CA PHE A 156 10.45 -21.94 -6.01
C PHE A 156 8.98 -21.83 -6.36
N PHE A 157 8.72 -21.24 -7.53
CA PHE A 157 7.37 -21.01 -8.03
C PHE A 157 7.03 -21.97 -9.18
N ALA A 158 5.75 -22.06 -9.52
CA ALA A 158 5.23 -22.69 -10.73
C ALA A 158 3.87 -22.11 -11.07
N GLY A 159 3.42 -22.18 -12.33
CA GLY A 159 2.12 -21.67 -12.76
C GLY A 159 2.26 -20.45 -13.68
N ASP A 160 1.15 -20.03 -14.28
CA ASP A 160 1.18 -19.21 -15.49
C ASP A 160 0.55 -17.81 -15.28
N TYR A 161 -0.14 -17.59 -14.17
CA TYR A 161 -0.81 -16.32 -13.86
C TYR A 161 0.13 -15.34 -13.16
N ALA A 162 0.98 -14.70 -13.97
CA ALA A 162 1.89 -13.67 -13.52
C ALA A 162 1.14 -12.45 -12.96
N HIS A 163 1.39 -12.11 -11.70
CA HIS A 163 0.74 -10.98 -11.03
C HIS A 163 1.58 -10.49 -9.83
N GLY A 164 1.03 -9.55 -9.06
CA GLY A 164 1.59 -9.10 -7.80
C GLY A 164 1.20 -10.09 -6.71
N TYR A 165 2.16 -10.47 -5.89
CA TYR A 165 1.95 -11.35 -4.76
C TYR A 165 2.73 -10.82 -3.56
N VAL A 166 2.15 -10.94 -2.37
CA VAL A 166 2.86 -10.74 -1.12
C VAL A 166 3.48 -12.07 -0.70
N LEU A 167 4.80 -12.06 -0.51
CA LEU A 167 5.55 -13.20 -0.01
C LEU A 167 5.98 -12.92 1.44
N ARG A 168 5.55 -13.81 2.35
CA ARG A 168 5.79 -13.72 3.79
C ARG A 168 6.51 -14.97 4.29
N PHE A 169 7.56 -14.79 5.08
CA PHE A 169 8.30 -15.86 5.74
C PHE A 169 8.29 -15.69 7.24
N GLU A 170 8.03 -16.78 7.96
CA GLU A 170 7.86 -16.76 9.42
C GLU A 170 8.45 -18.00 10.06
N ILE A 171 9.07 -17.85 11.24
CA ILE A 171 9.35 -18.98 12.12
C ILE A 171 8.06 -19.31 12.88
N VAL A 172 7.58 -20.54 12.70
CA VAL A 172 6.43 -21.09 13.41
C VAL A 172 6.93 -21.80 14.67
N GLN A 173 6.53 -21.30 15.84
CA GLN A 173 6.84 -21.94 17.11
C GLN A 173 5.79 -23.00 17.43
N THR A 174 6.23 -24.21 17.75
CA THR A 174 5.37 -25.35 18.04
C THR A 174 4.87 -25.39 19.49
N ASP A 175 5.48 -24.60 20.37
CA ASP A 175 5.08 -24.53 21.78
C ASP A 175 3.85 -23.64 21.92
N THR A 176 2.80 -24.20 22.53
CA THR A 176 1.53 -23.50 22.82
C THR A 176 1.79 -22.26 23.66
N GLY A 177 1.71 -21.08 23.04
CA GLY A 177 1.88 -19.78 23.70
C GLY A 177 2.99 -18.89 23.14
N LYS A 178 3.85 -19.40 22.23
CA LYS A 178 4.86 -18.55 21.59
C LYS A 178 4.38 -18.04 20.22
N GLU A 179 4.54 -16.74 20.00
CA GLU A 179 4.14 -16.07 18.75
C GLU A 179 5.05 -16.46 17.58
N THR A 180 4.48 -16.49 16.37
CA THR A 180 5.24 -16.64 15.13
C THR A 180 6.15 -15.44 14.90
N ALA A 181 7.43 -15.66 14.62
CA ALA A 181 8.37 -14.57 14.37
C ALA A 181 8.44 -14.25 12.87
N LEU A 182 8.09 -13.02 12.48
CA LEU A 182 8.17 -12.57 11.10
C LEU A 182 9.64 -12.40 10.66
N LEU A 183 10.07 -13.16 9.66
CA LEU A 183 11.37 -13.02 9.03
C LEU A 183 11.32 -11.94 7.95
N HIS A 184 10.34 -12.04 7.05
CA HIS A 184 10.20 -11.17 5.89
C HIS A 184 8.76 -11.04 5.42
N SER A 185 8.40 -9.89 4.87
CA SER A 185 7.13 -9.66 4.18
C SER A 185 7.32 -8.56 3.14
N SER A 186 7.10 -8.87 1.86
CA SER A 186 7.16 -7.87 0.79
C SER A 186 6.34 -8.29 -0.43
N GLY A 187 5.95 -7.31 -1.24
CA GLY A 187 5.25 -7.51 -2.50
C GLY A 187 6.23 -7.72 -3.65
N TYR A 188 5.93 -8.69 -4.51
CA TYR A 188 6.71 -9.05 -5.68
C TYR A 188 5.79 -9.30 -6.87
N TYR A 189 6.20 -8.87 -8.07
CA TYR A 189 5.59 -9.38 -9.28
C TYR A 189 6.24 -10.73 -9.60
N VAL A 190 5.47 -11.82 -9.55
CA VAL A 190 5.98 -13.19 -9.75
C VAL A 190 5.18 -13.94 -10.80
N ASP A 191 5.91 -14.78 -11.53
CA ASP A 191 5.42 -15.81 -12.45
C ASP A 191 6.00 -17.19 -12.05
N GLY A 192 5.66 -18.24 -12.81
CA GLY A 192 6.16 -19.59 -12.54
C GLY A 192 7.66 -19.81 -12.74
N ASN A 193 8.38 -18.88 -13.37
CA ASN A 193 9.81 -18.99 -13.66
C ASN A 193 10.66 -17.97 -12.88
N SER A 194 10.02 -17.19 -12.02
CA SER A 194 10.66 -16.10 -11.28
C SER A 194 11.75 -16.63 -10.36
N ASN A 195 12.94 -16.04 -10.45
CA ASN A 195 14.07 -16.37 -9.60
C ASN A 195 14.29 -15.25 -8.58
N LEU A 196 13.71 -15.42 -7.39
CA LEU A 196 13.84 -14.47 -6.29
C LEU A 196 14.89 -14.94 -5.29
N ARG A 197 15.65 -13.98 -4.75
CA ARG A 197 16.51 -14.17 -3.58
C ARG A 197 16.15 -13.14 -2.53
N VAL A 198 15.57 -13.61 -1.43
CA VAL A 198 15.14 -12.77 -0.32
C VAL A 198 16.22 -12.76 0.73
N PHE A 199 16.93 -11.64 0.81
CA PHE A 199 18.01 -11.44 1.75
C PHE A 199 17.47 -11.26 3.18
N LEU A 200 18.00 -12.04 4.13
CA LEU A 200 17.73 -11.92 5.55
C LEU A 200 19.01 -11.67 6.34
N ARG A 201 19.01 -10.62 7.15
CA ARG A 201 20.12 -10.34 8.06
C ARG A 201 19.97 -11.10 9.36
N GLN A 202 21.06 -11.73 9.80
CA GLN A 202 21.04 -12.51 11.04
C GLN A 202 20.71 -11.64 12.27
N ASP A 203 21.19 -10.39 12.31
CA ASP A 203 20.94 -9.49 13.43
C ASP A 203 19.46 -9.06 13.50
N GLU A 204 18.80 -8.90 12.37
CA GLU A 204 17.35 -8.62 12.30
C GLU A 204 16.51 -9.81 12.76
N ILE A 205 16.93 -11.03 12.38
CA ILE A 205 16.29 -12.25 12.90
C ILE A 205 16.43 -12.30 14.42
N ARG A 206 17.63 -12.10 14.96
CA ARG A 206 17.88 -12.11 16.42
C ARG A 206 17.13 -11.02 17.17
N LYS A 207 16.93 -9.84 16.57
CA LYS A 207 16.12 -8.76 17.17
C LYS A 207 14.66 -9.17 17.35
N ARG A 208 14.10 -9.91 16.39
CA ARG A 208 12.69 -10.37 16.43
C ARG A 208 12.53 -11.72 17.13
N PHE A 209 13.57 -12.54 17.12
CA PHE A 209 13.60 -13.87 17.70
C PHE A 209 14.93 -14.06 18.46
N PRO A 210 15.02 -13.59 19.73
CA PRO A 210 16.26 -13.58 20.50
C PRO A 210 16.90 -14.97 20.70
N ASP A 211 16.08 -16.03 20.73
CA ASP A 211 16.53 -17.42 20.88
C ASP A 211 17.06 -18.04 19.56
N PHE A 212 17.28 -17.21 18.53
CA PHE A 212 17.84 -17.65 17.26
C PHE A 212 19.29 -18.12 17.40
N ALA A 213 19.52 -19.39 17.04
CA ALA A 213 20.80 -20.07 17.06
C ALA A 213 21.04 -20.71 15.69
N LEU A 214 22.31 -20.68 15.24
CA LEU A 214 22.72 -21.30 13.99
C LEU A 214 22.67 -22.82 14.09
N ASP A 215 22.51 -23.49 12.95
CA ASP A 215 22.51 -24.97 12.80
C ASP A 215 21.40 -25.69 13.58
N ARG A 216 20.49 -24.95 14.22
CA ARG A 216 19.29 -25.46 14.86
C ARG A 216 18.15 -25.58 13.83
N PRO A 217 17.36 -26.67 13.84
CA PRO A 217 16.17 -26.75 13.01
C PRO A 217 15.08 -25.78 13.49
N TYR A 218 14.48 -25.06 12.53
CA TYR A 218 13.34 -24.19 12.70
C TYR A 218 12.25 -24.55 11.71
N THR A 219 11.01 -24.63 12.17
CA THR A 219 9.85 -24.72 11.30
C THR A 219 9.59 -23.35 10.69
N VAL A 220 9.89 -23.17 9.41
CA VAL A 220 9.64 -21.93 8.67
C VAL A 220 8.43 -22.12 7.78
N ARG A 221 7.47 -21.20 7.85
CA ARG A 221 6.33 -21.11 6.94
C ARG A 221 6.55 -19.98 5.96
N ALA A 222 6.44 -20.32 4.68
CA ALA A 222 6.40 -19.38 3.58
C ALA A 222 4.95 -19.29 3.09
N THR A 223 4.40 -18.08 3.05
CA THR A 223 3.04 -17.80 2.60
C THR A 223 3.10 -16.89 1.39
N LEU A 224 2.47 -17.31 0.30
CA LEU A 224 2.31 -16.54 -0.93
C LEU A 224 0.83 -16.14 -1.05
N ILE A 225 0.57 -14.84 -1.17
CA ILE A 225 -0.79 -14.27 -1.21
C ILE A 225 -0.90 -13.46 -2.49
N LEU A 226 -1.90 -13.73 -3.33
CA LEU A 226 -2.18 -12.86 -4.48
C LEU A 226 -2.55 -11.46 -3.99
N ASP A 227 -1.82 -10.46 -4.47
CA ASP A 227 -2.17 -9.06 -4.27
C ASP A 227 -3.12 -8.62 -5.39
N VAL A 228 -4.37 -8.35 -5.01
CA VAL A 228 -5.41 -7.88 -5.93
C VAL A 228 -5.45 -6.36 -6.03
N GLY A 229 -4.57 -5.66 -5.30
CA GLY A 229 -4.54 -4.20 -5.22
C GLY A 229 -5.71 -3.60 -4.44
N SER A 230 -5.77 -2.27 -4.44
CA SER A 230 -6.79 -1.48 -3.75
C SER A 230 -7.72 -0.74 -4.73
N GLY A 231 -7.88 -1.28 -5.93
CA GLY A 231 -8.63 -0.67 -7.03
C GLY A 231 -7.80 0.30 -7.88
N ASP A 232 -8.47 1.22 -8.56
CA ASP A 232 -7.86 2.19 -9.47
C ASP A 232 -8.34 3.63 -9.18
N GLN A 233 -7.99 4.59 -10.05
CA GLN A 233 -8.41 5.99 -9.87
C GLN A 233 -9.93 6.18 -9.95
N SER A 234 -10.67 5.23 -10.52
CA SER A 234 -12.12 5.26 -10.65
C SER A 234 -12.85 4.63 -9.45
N GLY A 235 -12.13 3.87 -8.60
CA GLY A 235 -12.67 3.23 -7.41
C GLY A 235 -11.60 2.65 -6.50
N HIS A 236 -11.60 3.07 -5.23
CA HIS A 236 -10.80 2.46 -4.18
C HIS A 236 -11.57 1.35 -3.49
N TRP A 237 -10.92 0.20 -3.31
CA TRP A 237 -11.49 -0.96 -2.63
C TRP A 237 -11.01 -1.00 -1.20
N SER A 238 -11.94 -1.17 -0.25
CA SER A 238 -11.60 -1.46 1.14
C SER A 238 -11.25 -2.93 1.32
N ASP A 239 -10.46 -3.24 2.34
CA ASP A 239 -10.14 -4.62 2.70
C ASP A 239 -11.40 -5.44 2.96
N THR A 240 -12.43 -4.85 3.59
CA THR A 240 -13.72 -5.53 3.81
C THR A 240 -14.44 -5.87 2.51
N PHE A 241 -14.36 -5.01 1.49
CA PHE A 241 -14.93 -5.29 0.19
C PHE A 241 -14.21 -6.44 -0.50
N ILE A 242 -12.88 -6.40 -0.53
CA ILE A 242 -12.03 -7.44 -1.10
C ILE A 242 -12.29 -8.77 -0.40
N GLU A 243 -12.25 -8.80 0.94
CA GLU A 243 -12.43 -10.03 1.72
C GLU A 243 -13.82 -10.67 1.55
N ARG A 244 -14.84 -9.89 1.21
CA ARG A 244 -16.17 -10.42 0.91
C ARG A 244 -16.26 -11.10 -0.46
N VAL A 245 -15.51 -10.61 -1.47
CA VAL A 245 -15.59 -11.10 -2.86
C VAL A 245 -14.51 -12.16 -3.13
N PHE A 246 -13.28 -11.87 -2.74
CA PHE A 246 -12.12 -12.74 -2.93
C PHE A 246 -11.27 -12.82 -1.65
N PRO A 247 -11.74 -13.59 -0.64
CA PRO A 247 -11.12 -13.64 0.68
C PRO A 247 -9.69 -14.16 0.64
N ILE A 248 -8.86 -13.67 1.56
CA ILE A 248 -7.44 -14.05 1.66
C ILE A 248 -7.23 -15.56 1.69
N ARG A 249 -8.13 -16.31 2.35
CA ARG A 249 -8.07 -17.79 2.44
C ARG A 249 -8.18 -18.50 1.08
N GLU A 250 -8.78 -17.86 0.08
CA GLU A 250 -8.96 -18.40 -1.28
C GLU A 250 -7.82 -17.99 -2.22
N ARG A 251 -6.99 -17.01 -1.81
CA ARG A 251 -5.91 -16.44 -2.62
C ARG A 251 -4.54 -16.51 -1.96
N ALA A 252 -4.46 -17.17 -0.81
CA ALA A 252 -3.25 -17.43 -0.06
C ALA A 252 -2.95 -18.92 -0.06
N GLN A 253 -1.67 -19.24 -0.15
CA GLN A 253 -1.14 -20.59 -0.01
C GLN A 253 0.10 -20.56 0.86
N SER A 254 0.39 -21.68 1.53
CA SER A 254 1.58 -21.76 2.36
C SER A 254 2.30 -23.09 2.21
N VAL A 255 3.62 -23.04 2.35
CA VAL A 255 4.51 -24.20 2.44
C VAL A 255 5.30 -24.07 3.72
N THR A 256 5.37 -25.16 4.49
CA THR A 256 6.14 -25.23 5.73
C THR A 256 7.31 -26.19 5.56
N ARG A 257 8.49 -25.78 6.02
CA ARG A 257 9.72 -26.58 5.94
C ARG A 257 10.49 -26.47 7.24
N GLU A 258 11.17 -27.56 7.61
CA GLU A 258 12.22 -27.49 8.61
C GLU A 258 13.50 -26.97 7.94
N ILE A 259 14.04 -25.88 8.49
CA ILE A 259 15.20 -25.17 7.97
C ILE A 259 16.29 -25.10 9.04
N ARG A 260 17.53 -25.33 8.64
CA ARG A 260 18.71 -24.99 9.44
C ARG A 260 19.38 -23.79 8.79
N PHE A 261 19.56 -22.73 9.57
CA PHE A 261 20.23 -21.50 9.15
C PHE A 261 21.74 -21.60 9.43
#